data_AF-R5Y6N5-F1
#
_entry.id   AF-R5Y6N5-F1
#
_cell.length_a   1.000
_cell.length_b   1.000
_cell.length_c   1.000
_cell.angle_alpha   90.00
_cell.angle_beta   90.00
_cell.angle_gamma   90.00
#
_symmetry.space_group_name_H-M   'P 1'
#
loop_
_entity.id
_entity.type
_entity.pdbx_description
1 polymer ?
#
loop_
_entity_poly.entity_id
_entity_poly.type
_entity_poly.pdbx_seq_one_letter_code
_entity_poly.pdbx_strand_id
1 'polypeptide(L)'
;MEGFIPDKLLDLLSISAVFSVILMALIQKIKLTTIVKKTWQIWIINIILSLTFGILFAKTFYNLDTISGIWVAIFSFIGAPTIYDLLKKQNIINYTPKSLDNNVIISKDNEIKRL
;
A
#
# COMPACT_ATOMS: atom_id res chain seq x y z
N MET A 1 23.19 -1.25 -4.31
CA MET A 1 22.50 -1.48 -5.60
C MET A 1 21.37 -0.49 -5.67
N GLU A 2 21.56 0.60 -6.39
CA GLU A 2 20.51 1.60 -6.61
C GLU A 2 19.37 0.92 -7.38
N GLY A 3 18.17 1.01 -6.79
CA GLY A 3 17.07 0.08 -7.02
C GLY A 3 16.51 0.08 -8.42
N PHE A 4 16.33 -1.12 -8.98
CA PHE A 4 15.60 -1.37 -10.22
C PHE A 4 14.14 -0.86 -10.19
N ILE A 5 13.60 -0.61 -8.99
CA ILE A 5 12.25 -0.09 -8.76
C ILE A 5 12.31 1.24 -8.01
N PRO A 6 11.61 2.30 -8.49
CA PRO A 6 11.56 3.58 -7.80
C PRO A 6 10.93 3.47 -6.40
N ASP A 7 11.52 4.11 -5.40
CA ASP A 7 11.00 4.14 -4.02
C ASP A 7 9.54 4.63 -3.95
N LYS A 8 9.22 5.64 -4.77
CA LYS A 8 7.84 6.16 -4.88
C LYS A 8 6.84 5.08 -5.29
N LEU A 9 7.21 4.16 -6.17
CA LEU A 9 6.33 3.07 -6.58
C LEU A 9 6.08 2.09 -5.43
N LEU A 10 7.10 1.82 -4.61
CA LEU A 10 6.98 0.95 -3.45
C LEU A 10 6.08 1.54 -2.36
N ASP A 11 6.22 2.83 -2.10
CA ASP A 11 5.34 3.55 -1.17
C ASP A 11 3.89 3.50 -1.64
N LEU A 12 3.64 3.77 -2.92
CA LEU A 12 2.29 3.70 -3.50
C LEU A 12 1.71 2.28 -3.44
N LEU A 13 2.51 1.25 -3.68
CA LEU A 13 2.08 -0.15 -3.55
C LEU A 13 1.74 -0.51 -2.09
N SER A 14 2.57 -0.08 -1.13
CA SER A 14 2.34 -0.33 0.29
C SER A 14 1.04 0.34 0.76
N ILE A 15 0.84 1.61 0.40
CA ILE A 15 -0.38 2.36 0.75
C ILE A 15 -1.61 1.70 0.13
N SER A 16 -1.54 1.34 -1.14
CA SER A 16 -2.64 0.66 -1.83
C SER A 16 -2.90 -0.74 -1.29
N ALA A 17 -1.90 -1.45 -0.77
CA ALA A 17 -2.10 -2.73 -0.09
C ALA A 17 -2.94 -2.58 1.17
N VAL A 18 -2.64 -1.58 2.01
CA VAL A 18 -3.45 -1.26 3.20
C VAL A 18 -4.87 -0.88 2.80
N PHE A 19 -5.01 0.00 1.81
CA PHE A 19 -6.32 0.43 1.32
C PHE A 19 -7.14 -0.73 0.72
N SER A 20 -6.49 -1.69 0.04
CA SER A 20 -7.14 -2.87 -0.54
C SER A 20 -7.88 -3.70 0.50
N VAL A 21 -7.33 -3.84 1.71
CA VAL A 21 -7.98 -4.57 2.81
C VAL A 21 -9.26 -3.85 3.25
N ILE A 22 -9.20 -2.52 3.39
CA ILE A 22 -10.34 -1.68 3.76
C ILE A 22 -11.42 -1.74 2.67
N LEU A 23 -11.02 -1.58 1.41
CA LEU A 23 -11.91 -1.67 0.25
C LEU A 23 -12.59 -3.04 0.17
N MET A 24 -11.86 -4.12 0.43
CA MET A 24 -12.40 -5.47 0.45
C MET A 24 -13.45 -5.64 1.54
N ALA A 25 -13.22 -5.12 2.74
CA ALA A 25 -14.19 -5.14 3.84
C ALA A 25 -15.46 -4.33 3.50
N LEU A 26 -15.33 -3.18 2.84
CA LEU A 26 -16.46 -2.37 2.38
C LEU A 26 -17.30 -3.12 1.32
N ILE A 27 -16.64 -3.73 0.33
CA ILE A 27 -17.32 -4.51 -0.71
C ILE A 27 -18.04 -5.71 -0.10
N GLN A 28 -17.43 -6.40 0.87
CA GLN A 28 -18.08 -7.51 1.57
C GLN A 28 -19.35 -7.06 2.29
N LYS A 29 -19.34 -5.89 2.95
CA LYS A 29 -20.55 -5.31 3.54
C LYS A 29 -21.62 -4.99 2.50
N ILE A 30 -21.23 -4.43 1.36
CA ILE A 30 -22.17 -4.09 0.27
C ILE A 30 -22.78 -5.34 -0.36
N LYS A 31 -22.00 -6.41 -0.52
CA LYS A 31 -22.49 -7.71 -1.00
C LYS A 31 -23.58 -8.30 -0.09
N LEU A 32 -23.51 -8.02 1.21
CA LEU A 32 -24.50 -8.49 2.18
C LEU A 32 -25.82 -7.72 2.07
N THR A 33 -25.82 -6.55 1.43
CA THR A 33 -27.01 -5.72 1.24
C THR A 33 -27.82 -6.20 0.03
N THR A 34 -29.15 -6.28 0.15
CA THR A 34 -30.12 -6.71 -0.89
C THR A 34 -30.09 -5.92 -2.21
N ILE A 35 -29.32 -4.83 -2.28
CA ILE A 35 -29.17 -3.98 -3.47
C ILE A 35 -28.40 -4.70 -4.58
N VAL A 36 -27.51 -5.62 -4.23
CA VAL A 36 -26.65 -6.30 -5.19
C VAL A 36 -27.28 -7.61 -5.64
N LYS A 37 -27.84 -7.64 -6.85
CA LYS A 37 -28.50 -8.81 -7.43
C LYS A 37 -27.66 -9.53 -8.47
N LYS A 38 -26.65 -8.87 -9.04
CA LYS A 38 -25.83 -9.38 -10.15
C LYS A 38 -24.34 -9.14 -9.89
N THR A 39 -23.51 -10.08 -10.32
CA THR A 39 -22.04 -10.01 -10.19
C THR A 39 -21.43 -8.79 -10.87
N TRP A 40 -21.98 -8.36 -12.01
CA TRP A 40 -21.54 -7.16 -12.72
C TRP A 40 -21.72 -5.87 -11.91
N GLN A 41 -22.75 -5.79 -11.06
CA GLN A 41 -22.96 -4.61 -10.20
C GLN A 41 -21.84 -4.50 -9.15
N ILE A 42 -21.38 -5.63 -8.60
CA ILE A 42 -20.26 -5.67 -7.66
C ILE A 42 -19.00 -5.16 -8.32
N TRP A 43 -18.76 -5.55 -9.57
CA TRP A 43 -17.58 -5.14 -10.31
C TRP A 43 -17.55 -3.63 -10.56
N ILE A 44 -18.69 -3.06 -11.00
CA ILE A 44 -18.85 -1.61 -11.18
C ILE A 44 -18.69 -0.87 -9.85
N ILE A 45 -19.33 -1.35 -8.78
CA ILE A 45 -19.22 -0.77 -7.44
C ILE A 45 -17.76 -0.79 -6.96
N ASN A 46 -17.04 -1.90 -7.17
CA ASN A 46 -15.62 -2.00 -6.82
C ASN A 46 -14.79 -0.94 -7.55
N ILE A 47 -14.99 -0.75 -8.86
CA ILE A 47 -14.28 0.29 -9.62
C ILE A 47 -14.58 1.68 -9.05
N ILE A 48 -15.86 2.01 -8.84
CA ILE A 48 -16.26 3.32 -8.33
C ILE A 48 -15.68 3.56 -6.93
N LEU A 49 -15.80 2.58 -6.04
CA LEU A 49 -15.27 2.68 -4.68
C LEU A 49 -13.75 2.78 -4.66
N SER A 50 -13.06 1.96 -5.45
CA SER A 50 -11.59 1.99 -5.52
C SER A 50 -11.07 3.36 -5.99
N LEU A 51 -11.69 3.96 -7.01
CA LEU A 51 -11.32 5.30 -7.51
C LEU A 51 -11.66 6.40 -6.52
N THR A 52 -12.91 6.44 -6.03
CA THR A 52 -13.37 7.50 -5.14
C THR A 52 -12.66 7.44 -3.79
N PHE A 53 -12.75 6.31 -3.09
CA PHE A 53 -12.14 6.14 -1.78
C PHE A 53 -10.61 6.01 -1.87
N GLY A 54 -10.03 5.49 -2.95
CA GLY A 54 -8.58 5.40 -3.09
C GLY A 54 -7.92 6.77 -3.17
N ILE A 55 -8.48 7.68 -3.98
CA ILE A 55 -7.99 9.05 -4.08
C ILE A 55 -8.21 9.81 -2.77
N LEU A 56 -9.39 9.70 -2.16
CA LEU A 56 -9.70 10.31 -0.86
C LEU A 56 -8.77 9.80 0.24
N PHE A 57 -8.57 8.49 0.32
CA PHE A 57 -7.70 7.86 1.31
C PHE A 57 -6.25 8.31 1.17
N ALA A 58 -5.72 8.30 -0.06
CA ALA A 58 -4.37 8.77 -0.35
C ALA A 58 -4.18 10.25 0.01
N LYS A 59 -5.17 11.10 -0.27
CA LYS A 59 -5.12 12.53 0.05
C LYS A 59 -5.24 12.78 1.56
N THR A 60 -6.20 12.15 2.24
CA THR A 60 -6.49 12.40 3.66
C THR A 60 -5.43 11.83 4.59
N PHE A 61 -4.95 10.62 4.35
CA PHE A 61 -4.03 9.94 5.28
C PHE A 61 -2.56 10.14 4.92
N TYR A 62 -2.24 10.36 3.64
CA TYR A 62 -0.86 10.41 3.15
C TYR A 62 -0.51 11.72 2.43
N ASN A 63 -1.43 12.70 2.37
CA ASN A 63 -1.24 13.99 1.69
C ASN A 63 -0.68 13.87 0.27
N LEU A 64 -1.07 12.81 -0.44
CA LEU A 64 -0.59 12.56 -1.80
C LEU A 64 -1.34 13.42 -2.83
N ASP A 65 -0.62 13.80 -3.89
CA ASP A 65 -1.20 14.44 -5.07
C ASP A 65 -2.26 13.55 -5.74
N THR A 66 -3.20 14.17 -6.44
CA THR A 66 -4.28 13.47 -7.15
C THR A 66 -3.77 12.40 -8.11
N ILE A 67 -2.66 12.64 -8.82
CA ILE A 67 -2.05 11.66 -9.73
C ILE A 67 -1.58 10.42 -8.96
N SER A 68 -0.90 10.61 -7.83
CA SER A 68 -0.46 9.50 -6.96
C SER A 68 -1.66 8.77 -6.35
N GLY A 69 -2.73 9.49 -6.01
CA GLY A 69 -3.99 8.91 -5.54
C GLY A 69 -4.69 8.04 -6.60
N ILE A 70 -4.64 8.42 -7.88
CA ILE A 70 -5.15 7.60 -8.98
C ILE A 70 -4.37 6.28 -9.08
N TRP A 71 -3.05 6.32 -8.94
CA TRP A 71 -2.24 5.10 -8.92
C TRP A 71 -2.57 4.21 -7.71
N VAL A 72 -2.75 4.78 -6.52
CA VAL A 72 -3.21 4.03 -5.33
C VAL A 72 -4.55 3.34 -5.60
N ALA A 73 -5.49 4.02 -6.23
CA ALA A 73 -6.79 3.46 -6.61
C ALA A 73 -6.65 2.30 -7.62
N ILE A 74 -5.84 2.47 -8.67
CA ILE A 74 -5.59 1.43 -9.68
C ILE A 74 -4.96 0.19 -9.06
N PHE A 75 -3.92 0.37 -8.23
CA PHE A 75 -3.27 -0.75 -7.55
C PHE A 75 -4.23 -1.45 -6.60
N SER A 76 -5.05 -0.69 -5.87
CA SER A 76 -6.06 -1.28 -4.99
C SER A 76 -7.15 -2.04 -5.72
N PHE A 77 -7.51 -1.61 -6.93
CA PHE A 77 -8.47 -2.33 -7.76
C PHE A 77 -7.93 -3.66 -8.28
N ILE A 78 -6.66 -3.67 -8.75
CA ILE A 78 -6.01 -4.87 -9.30
C ILE A 78 -5.64 -5.87 -8.19
N GLY A 79 -5.34 -5.37 -6.98
CA GLY A 79 -4.95 -6.18 -5.82
C GLY A 79 -3.50 -5.93 -5.43
N ALA A 80 -3.23 -4.73 -4.94
CA ALA A 80 -1.91 -4.28 -4.49
C ALA A 80 -1.16 -5.26 -3.55
N PRO A 81 -1.81 -5.95 -2.59
CA PRO A 81 -1.12 -6.92 -1.75
C PRO A 81 -0.46 -8.04 -2.56
N THR A 82 -1.16 -8.56 -3.58
CA THR A 82 -0.65 -9.62 -4.46
C THR A 82 0.52 -9.13 -5.30
N ILE A 83 0.45 -7.90 -5.82
CA ILE A 83 1.53 -7.30 -6.62
C ILE A 83 2.77 -7.08 -5.75
N TYR A 84 2.59 -6.54 -4.54
CA TYR A 84 3.68 -6.30 -3.60
C TYR A 84 4.39 -7.59 -3.19
N ASP A 85 3.61 -8.62 -2.80
CA ASP A 85 4.16 -9.93 -2.43
C ASP A 85 4.84 -10.61 -3.62
N LEU A 86 4.32 -10.47 -4.84
CA LEU A 86 4.96 -11.00 -6.05
C LEU A 86 6.34 -10.36 -6.27
N LEU A 87 6.43 -9.03 -6.19
CA LEU A 87 7.71 -8.31 -6.36
C LEU A 87 8.72 -8.72 -5.28
N LYS A 88 8.26 -8.88 -4.03
CA LYS A 88 9.08 -9.34 -2.91
C LYS A 88 9.57 -10.77 -3.12
N LYS A 89 8.69 -11.68 -3.53
CA LYS A 89 9.01 -13.10 -3.76
C LYS A 89 10.01 -13.30 -4.90
N GLN A 90 10.00 -12.45 -5.91
CA GLN A 90 10.98 -12.48 -7.00
C GLN A 90 12.35 -11.92 -6.58
N ASN A 91 12.57 -11.57 -5.29
CA ASN A 91 13.78 -10.91 -4.79
C ASN A 91 14.13 -9.58 -5.51
N ILE A 92 13.14 -8.98 -6.19
CA ILE A 92 13.31 -7.72 -6.92
C ILE A 92 13.35 -6.53 -5.94
N ILE A 93 12.76 -6.71 -4.76
CA ILE A 93 12.76 -5.74 -3.66
C ILE A 93 13.21 -6.40 -2.37
N ASN A 94 14.24 -5.82 -1.75
CA ASN A 94 14.69 -6.20 -0.41
C ASN A 94 14.12 -5.18 0.58
N TYR A 95 12.83 -5.33 0.93
CA TYR A 95 12.14 -4.43 1.84
C TYR A 95 12.33 -4.87 3.28
N THR A 96 13.12 -4.12 4.03
CA THR A 96 13.20 -4.22 5.50
C THR A 96 12.24 -3.17 6.07
N PRO A 97 11.20 -3.57 6.83
CA PRO A 97 10.32 -2.61 7.50
C PRO A 97 11.17 -1.73 8.43
N LYS A 98 10.94 -0.41 8.45
CA LYS A 98 11.68 0.52 9.33
C LYS A 98 11.66 0.13 10.81
N SER A 99 10.66 -0.64 11.25
CA SER A 99 10.54 -1.18 12.62
C SER A 99 11.54 -2.30 12.96
N LEU A 100 12.27 -2.82 11.97
CA LEU A 100 13.27 -3.89 12.10
C LEU A 100 14.68 -3.40 11.73
N ASP A 101 14.88 -2.08 11.64
CA ASP A 101 16.21 -1.53 11.46
C ASP A 101 17.02 -1.74 12.75
N ASN A 102 17.83 -2.81 12.78
CA ASN A 102 18.68 -3.19 13.92
C ASN A 102 19.88 -2.25 14.12
N ASN A 103 19.76 -0.98 13.71
CA ASN A 103 20.78 0.02 13.90
C ASN A 103 20.70 0.53 15.34
N VAL A 104 21.51 -0.07 16.22
CA VAL A 104 21.74 0.49 17.56
C VAL A 104 22.64 1.72 17.39
N ILE A 105 22.07 2.91 17.54
CA ILE A 105 22.84 4.15 17.63
C ILE A 105 23.48 4.18 19.02
N ILE A 106 24.74 3.74 19.10
CA ILE A 106 25.52 3.81 20.34
C ILE A 106 26.14 5.20 20.43
N SER A 107 25.75 5.99 21.44
CA SER A 107 26.35 7.30 21.69
C SER A 107 27.83 7.14 22.06
N LYS A 108 28.72 7.83 21.33
CA LYS A 108 30.18 7.78 21.53
C LYS A 108 30.68 8.59 22.73
N ASP A 109 29.77 9.23 23.46
CA ASP A 109 30.11 10.15 24.55
C ASP A 109 30.88 9.48 25.72
N ASN A 110 30.80 8.14 25.84
CA ASN A 110 31.46 7.36 26.88
C ASN A 110 32.51 6.36 26.34
N GLU A 111 33.08 6.60 25.15
CA GLU A 111 34.10 5.71 24.57
C GLU A 111 35.39 5.74 25.40
N ILE A 112 35.66 4.66 26.16
CA ILE A 112 36.94 4.50 26.88
C ILE A 112 38.01 4.05 25.88
N LYS A 113 38.88 4.99 25.49
CA LYS A 113 40.05 4.69 24.66
C LYS A 113 41.10 3.99 25.51
N ARG A 114 41.35 2.70 25.26
CA ARG A 114 42.56 2.03 25.75
C ARG A 114 43.76 2.51 24.92
N LEU A 115 44.70 3.17 25.60
CA LEU A 115 46.06 3.41 25.10
C LEU A 115 46.85 2.10 25.04
#